data_AF-A0A2V8CRP5-F1
#
_entry.id   AF-A0A2V8CRP5-F1
#
_cell.length_a   1.000
_cell.length_b   1.000
_cell.length_c   1.000
_cell.angle_alpha   90.00
_cell.angle_beta   90.00
_cell.angle_gamma   90.00
#
_symmetry.space_group_name_H-M   'P 1'
#
loop_
_entity.id
_entity.type
_entity.pdbx_description
1 polymer ?
#
loop_
_entity_poly.entity_id
_entity_poly.type
_entity_poly.pdbx_seq_one_letter_code
_entity_poly.pdbx_strand_id
1 'polypeptide(L)'
;LAEYEAFAASGSEALRERFLQTLKPAERDEALKQTPLGQIEMRQAFGRDGEYGKWLRQLPVTVKINGIVFVHGGISPAVAPLGCSAINDQVRRELTSDLDKTRTAPLASLAARVDGPLWYRGLTQEPDAFAPQVTDILSKLGARAIVIGHTVSTTGRIGTRFDGRVVQLDTGMQRAYVPNGRASALEIRRGEATAIYVDRREPVAIAKGAGVSDEEDLVGADPCVGPRASVTSRRWADTLVRPYFFGVAAPFDTTRTLAACIVPPMS
;
A
#
# COMPACT_ATOMS: atom_id res chain seq x y z
N LEU A 1 -8.25 -19.89 6.51
CA LEU A 1 -7.86 -20.68 7.71
C LEU A 1 -6.45 -20.31 8.15
N ALA A 2 -5.42 -20.46 7.31
CA ALA A 2 -4.04 -20.10 7.64
C ALA A 2 -3.81 -18.64 8.13
N GLU A 3 -4.66 -17.69 7.76
CA GLU A 3 -4.48 -16.28 8.16
C GLU A 3 -4.68 -16.02 9.66
N TYR A 4 -5.61 -16.74 10.31
CA TYR A 4 -5.91 -16.56 11.73
C TYR A 4 -5.02 -17.42 12.62
N GLU A 5 -4.52 -18.54 12.09
CA GLU A 5 -3.62 -19.46 12.80
C GLU A 5 -2.38 -18.74 13.35
N ALA A 6 -1.85 -17.74 12.62
CA ALA A 6 -0.71 -16.94 13.07
C ALA A 6 -0.99 -16.10 14.33
N PHE A 7 -2.27 -15.90 14.67
CA PHE A 7 -2.73 -15.14 15.85
C PHE A 7 -3.32 -16.03 16.93
N ALA A 8 -3.54 -17.31 16.66
CA ALA A 8 -4.08 -18.25 17.62
C ALA A 8 -3.05 -18.52 18.73
N ALA A 9 -3.53 -18.60 19.97
CA ALA A 9 -2.74 -18.86 21.17
C ALA A 9 -3.51 -19.78 22.12
N SER A 10 -2.86 -20.22 23.21
CA SER A 10 -3.50 -21.10 24.20
C SER A 10 -4.77 -20.53 24.82
N GLY A 11 -4.95 -19.20 24.81
CA GLY A 11 -6.16 -18.52 25.30
C GLY A 11 -7.29 -18.32 24.28
N SER A 12 -7.12 -18.74 23.02
CA SER A 12 -8.05 -18.38 21.94
C SER A 12 -9.45 -18.96 22.10
N GLU A 13 -9.56 -20.19 22.61
CA GLU A 13 -10.86 -20.81 22.86
C GLU A 13 -11.65 -20.01 23.90
N ALA A 14 -11.03 -19.72 25.04
CA ALA A 14 -11.64 -18.93 26.10
C ALA A 14 -11.99 -17.51 25.64
N LEU A 15 -11.17 -16.88 24.80
CA LEU A 15 -11.47 -15.57 24.24
C LEU A 15 -12.69 -15.60 23.31
N ARG A 16 -12.78 -16.61 22.45
CA ARG A 16 -13.93 -16.81 21.56
C ARG A 16 -15.20 -17.12 22.35
N GLU A 17 -15.13 -17.96 23.36
CA GLU A 17 -16.29 -18.25 24.22
C GLU A 17 -16.82 -16.99 24.90
N ARG A 18 -15.93 -16.15 25.46
CA ARG A 18 -16.32 -14.86 26.02
C ARG A 18 -17.00 -13.96 24.99
N PHE A 19 -16.51 -13.92 23.75
CA PHE A 19 -17.16 -13.19 22.67
C PHE A 19 -18.56 -13.75 22.36
N LEU A 20 -18.70 -15.06 22.19
CA LEU A 20 -20.00 -15.70 21.90
C LEU A 20 -21.03 -15.45 23.02
N GLN A 21 -20.59 -15.35 24.27
CA GLN A 21 -21.46 -15.02 25.41
C GLN A 21 -22.04 -13.60 25.34
N THR A 22 -21.42 -12.67 24.59
CA THR A 22 -21.96 -11.32 24.36
C THR A 22 -23.12 -11.28 23.36
N LEU A 23 -23.29 -12.36 22.58
CA LEU A 23 -24.34 -12.48 21.56
C LEU A 23 -25.59 -13.14 22.13
N LYS A 24 -26.74 -12.91 21.47
CA LYS A 24 -27.99 -13.58 21.83
C LYS A 24 -27.82 -15.09 21.59
N PRO A 25 -28.45 -15.96 22.40
CA PRO A 25 -28.31 -17.42 22.23
C PRO A 25 -28.54 -17.92 20.81
N ALA A 26 -29.53 -17.37 20.10
CA ALA A 26 -29.86 -17.75 18.73
C ALA A 26 -28.78 -17.39 17.68
N GLU A 27 -27.83 -16.52 18.00
CA GLU A 27 -26.78 -16.04 17.09
C GLU A 27 -25.45 -16.81 17.27
N ARG A 28 -25.32 -17.57 18.37
CA ARG A 28 -24.03 -18.14 18.81
C ARG A 28 -23.50 -19.22 17.88
N ASP A 29 -24.35 -20.12 17.40
CA ASP A 29 -23.92 -21.23 16.56
C ASP A 29 -23.38 -20.74 15.22
N GLU A 30 -23.98 -19.71 14.66
CA GLU A 30 -23.50 -19.10 13.42
C GLU A 30 -22.23 -18.28 13.66
N ALA A 31 -22.19 -17.48 14.72
CA ALA A 31 -21.00 -16.73 15.09
C ALA A 31 -19.80 -17.64 15.38
N LEU A 32 -19.99 -18.82 15.97
CA LEU A 32 -18.94 -19.80 16.21
C LEU A 32 -18.28 -20.27 14.90
N LYS A 33 -19.09 -20.53 13.87
CA LYS A 33 -18.60 -20.94 12.53
C LYS A 33 -17.83 -19.81 11.84
N GLN A 34 -18.27 -18.57 12.04
CA GLN A 34 -17.68 -17.38 11.42
C GLN A 34 -16.47 -16.83 12.19
N THR A 35 -16.22 -17.34 13.41
CA THR A 35 -15.13 -16.90 14.30
C THR A 35 -14.13 -18.04 14.51
N PRO A 36 -13.24 -18.32 13.54
CA PRO A 36 -12.13 -19.24 13.75
C PRO A 36 -11.19 -18.72 14.84
N LEU A 37 -10.45 -19.64 15.47
CA LEU A 37 -9.44 -19.26 16.48
C LEU A 37 -8.39 -18.33 15.86
N GLY A 38 -7.97 -17.31 16.61
CA GLY A 38 -7.06 -16.27 16.16
C GLY A 38 -7.74 -15.08 15.46
N GLN A 39 -9.02 -15.16 15.06
CA GLN A 39 -9.70 -14.03 14.40
C GLN A 39 -9.92 -12.85 15.35
N ILE A 40 -10.27 -13.10 16.61
CA ILE A 40 -10.50 -12.03 17.59
C ILE A 40 -9.17 -11.37 17.94
N GLU A 41 -8.12 -12.16 18.14
CA GLU A 41 -6.76 -11.72 18.40
C GLU A 41 -6.22 -10.88 17.25
N MET A 42 -6.43 -11.31 16.01
CA MET A 42 -6.10 -10.53 14.82
C MET A 42 -6.83 -9.18 14.85
N ARG A 43 -8.14 -9.16 15.09
CA ARG A 43 -8.91 -7.91 15.20
C ARG A 43 -8.40 -7.01 16.32
N GLN A 44 -7.97 -7.57 17.45
CA GLN A 44 -7.36 -6.81 18.55
C GLN A 44 -5.98 -6.25 18.15
N ALA A 45 -5.14 -7.05 17.51
CA ALA A 45 -3.78 -6.66 17.09
C ALA A 45 -3.79 -5.53 16.05
N PHE A 46 -4.71 -5.57 15.07
CA PHE A 46 -4.92 -4.50 14.09
C PHE A 46 -5.88 -3.39 14.57
N GLY A 47 -6.53 -3.60 15.72
CA GLY A 47 -7.47 -2.68 16.34
C GLY A 47 -6.82 -1.35 16.74
N ARG A 48 -7.64 -0.41 17.24
CA ARG A 48 -7.18 0.93 17.65
C ARG A 48 -5.98 0.88 18.59
N ASP A 49 -6.05 -0.01 19.58
CA ASP A 49 -5.08 -0.10 20.67
C ASP A 49 -4.05 -1.21 20.50
N GLY A 50 -4.18 -2.03 19.46
CA GLY A 50 -3.27 -3.13 19.15
C GLY A 50 -1.90 -2.66 18.64
N GLU A 51 -0.89 -3.51 18.82
CA GLU A 51 0.49 -3.23 18.40
C GLU A 51 0.58 -2.89 16.91
N TYR A 52 0.04 -3.76 16.05
CA TYR A 52 0.07 -3.55 14.61
C TYR A 52 -0.79 -2.36 14.19
N GLY A 53 -1.96 -2.19 14.80
CA GLY A 53 -2.82 -1.04 14.49
C GLY A 53 -2.15 0.30 14.83
N LYS A 54 -1.49 0.41 15.99
CA LYS A 54 -0.76 1.62 16.39
C LYS A 54 0.39 1.93 15.43
N TRP A 55 1.15 0.91 15.06
CA TRP A 55 2.28 1.04 14.15
C TRP A 55 1.84 1.39 12.71
N LEU A 56 0.87 0.68 12.13
CA LEU A 56 0.41 0.90 10.76
C LEU A 56 -0.14 2.32 10.54
N ARG A 57 -0.89 2.87 11.51
CA ARG A 57 -1.47 4.21 11.41
C ARG A 57 -0.44 5.34 11.41
N GLN A 58 0.82 5.04 11.70
CA GLN A 58 1.92 6.01 11.65
C GLN A 58 2.56 6.09 10.25
N LEU A 59 2.41 5.06 9.44
CA LEU A 59 3.05 4.95 8.14
C LEU A 59 2.46 5.96 7.13
N PRO A 60 3.30 6.49 6.20
CA PRO A 60 2.79 7.28 5.09
C PRO A 60 1.97 6.41 4.13
N VAL A 61 0.95 7.00 3.52
CA VAL A 61 0.14 6.40 2.45
C VAL A 61 0.78 6.65 1.08
N THR A 62 1.49 7.77 0.95
CA THR A 62 2.26 8.14 -0.24
C THR A 62 3.69 8.50 0.14
N VAL A 63 4.68 8.02 -0.61
CA VAL A 63 6.08 8.44 -0.50
C VAL A 63 6.61 8.85 -1.87
N LYS A 64 7.54 9.80 -1.94
CA LYS A 64 8.19 10.19 -3.21
C LYS A 64 9.68 10.03 -3.10
N ILE A 65 10.23 9.18 -3.96
CA ILE A 65 11.66 8.87 -4.00
C ILE A 65 12.14 9.11 -5.43
N ASN A 66 13.15 9.97 -5.61
CA ASN A 66 13.77 10.27 -6.91
C ASN A 66 12.74 10.64 -8.01
N GLY A 67 11.79 11.51 -7.63
CA GLY A 67 10.69 11.96 -8.48
C GLY A 67 9.59 10.92 -8.75
N ILE A 68 9.59 9.77 -8.07
CA ILE A 68 8.60 8.71 -8.28
C ILE A 68 7.72 8.57 -7.04
N VAL A 69 6.40 8.64 -7.23
CA VAL A 69 5.43 8.44 -6.15
C VAL A 69 5.08 6.96 -6.01
N PHE A 70 5.05 6.46 -4.79
CA PHE A 70 4.56 5.11 -4.47
C PHE A 70 3.30 5.22 -3.63
N VAL A 71 2.24 4.53 -4.04
CA VAL A 71 0.92 4.55 -3.37
C VAL A 71 0.19 3.23 -3.62
N HIS A 72 -0.70 2.82 -2.71
CA HIS A 72 -1.41 1.54 -2.86
C HIS A 72 -2.38 1.51 -4.05
N GLY A 73 -3.37 2.40 -4.11
CA GLY A 73 -4.37 2.45 -5.19
C GLY A 73 -3.93 3.33 -6.36
N GLY A 74 -3.71 4.61 -6.08
CA GLY A 74 -3.38 5.62 -7.08
C GLY A 74 -3.88 7.00 -6.66
N ILE A 75 -3.42 8.05 -7.31
CA ILE A 75 -3.91 9.42 -7.06
C ILE A 75 -4.90 9.81 -8.16
N SER A 76 -6.12 10.19 -7.76
CA SER A 76 -7.16 10.64 -8.68
C SER A 76 -6.99 12.13 -9.04
N PRO A 77 -7.58 12.63 -10.15
CA PRO A 77 -7.56 14.04 -10.49
C PRO A 77 -8.12 14.95 -9.38
N ALA A 78 -9.10 14.47 -8.62
CA ALA A 78 -9.70 15.21 -7.50
C ALA A 78 -8.78 15.29 -6.28
N VAL A 79 -7.91 14.30 -6.09
CA VAL A 79 -7.00 14.21 -4.93
C VAL A 79 -5.63 14.83 -5.22
N ALA A 80 -5.16 14.80 -6.47
CA ALA A 80 -3.85 15.32 -6.86
C ALA A 80 -3.55 16.75 -6.39
N PRO A 81 -4.49 17.72 -6.41
CA PRO A 81 -4.23 19.08 -5.92
C PRO A 81 -3.84 19.19 -4.45
N LEU A 82 -4.16 18.18 -3.62
CA LEU A 82 -3.76 18.18 -2.21
C LEU A 82 -2.23 18.05 -2.04
N GLY A 83 -1.57 17.36 -2.97
CA GLY A 83 -0.17 16.97 -2.82
C GLY A 83 0.06 15.90 -1.75
N CYS A 84 1.23 15.26 -1.79
CA CYS A 84 1.54 14.13 -0.91
C CYS A 84 1.38 14.41 0.59
N SER A 85 1.94 15.52 1.10
CA SER A 85 1.98 15.78 2.55
C SER A 85 0.57 15.91 3.10
N ALA A 86 -0.31 16.67 2.42
CA ALA A 86 -1.68 16.85 2.87
C ALA A 86 -2.49 15.54 2.78
N ILE A 87 -2.23 14.71 1.76
CA ILE A 87 -2.81 13.37 1.66
C ILE A 87 -2.41 12.52 2.87
N ASN A 88 -1.11 12.45 3.19
CA ASN A 88 -0.61 11.69 4.34
C ASN A 88 -1.18 12.20 5.65
N ASP A 89 -1.23 13.52 5.85
CA ASP A 89 -1.75 14.13 7.07
C ASP A 89 -3.25 13.88 7.22
N GLN A 90 -4.02 14.00 6.15
CA GLN A 90 -5.46 13.74 6.18
C GLN A 90 -5.76 12.27 6.46
N VAL A 91 -5.16 11.34 5.72
CA VAL A 91 -5.41 9.90 5.96
C VAL A 91 -4.94 9.48 7.36
N ARG A 92 -3.81 10.01 7.84
CA ARG A 92 -3.36 9.76 9.22
C ARG A 92 -4.40 10.22 10.24
N ARG A 93 -4.95 11.43 10.12
CA ARG A 93 -6.02 11.92 11.02
C ARG A 93 -7.26 11.03 10.96
N GLU A 94 -7.70 10.70 9.75
CA GLU A 94 -8.88 9.85 9.49
C GLU A 94 -8.76 8.43 10.05
N LEU A 95 -7.54 7.89 10.12
CA LEU A 95 -7.27 6.58 10.69
C LEU A 95 -6.91 6.61 12.18
N THR A 96 -6.71 7.80 12.77
CA THR A 96 -6.36 7.99 14.19
C THR A 96 -7.43 8.78 14.93
N SER A 97 -7.30 10.11 14.99
CA SER A 97 -8.19 11.00 15.75
C SER A 97 -9.64 10.95 15.29
N ASP A 98 -9.88 10.74 14.00
CA ASP A 98 -11.22 10.74 13.41
C ASP A 98 -11.72 9.32 13.06
N LEU A 99 -11.09 8.27 13.62
CA LEU A 99 -11.38 6.87 13.26
C LEU A 99 -12.86 6.49 13.40
N ASP A 100 -13.53 6.96 14.44
CA ASP A 100 -14.95 6.66 14.66
C ASP A 100 -15.83 7.34 13.58
N LYS A 101 -15.50 8.57 13.17
CA LYS A 101 -16.16 9.26 12.07
C LYS A 101 -15.94 8.52 10.74
N THR A 102 -14.70 8.08 10.49
CA THR A 102 -14.36 7.27 9.31
C THR A 102 -15.16 5.97 9.27
N ARG A 103 -15.35 5.31 10.42
CA ARG A 103 -16.16 4.08 10.51
C ARG A 103 -17.64 4.33 10.23
N THR A 104 -18.19 5.45 10.70
CA THR A 104 -19.59 5.80 10.47
C THR A 104 -19.86 6.22 9.03
N ALA A 105 -18.90 6.89 8.37
CA ALA A 105 -19.06 7.39 7.00
C ALA A 105 -17.79 7.16 6.15
N PRO A 106 -17.45 5.90 5.82
CA PRO A 106 -16.18 5.57 5.17
C PRO A 106 -16.02 6.24 3.81
N LEU A 107 -17.11 6.34 3.03
CA LEU A 107 -17.06 6.97 1.70
C LEU A 107 -16.89 8.50 1.74
N ALA A 108 -16.99 9.13 2.92
CA ALA A 108 -16.66 10.54 3.11
C ALA A 108 -15.17 10.77 3.47
N SER A 109 -14.46 9.71 3.85
CA SER A 109 -13.05 9.75 4.26
C SER A 109 -12.13 9.52 3.06
N LEU A 110 -11.04 10.28 2.97
CA LEU A 110 -9.99 10.05 1.98
C LEU A 110 -9.37 8.65 2.10
N ALA A 111 -9.30 8.09 3.31
CA ALA A 111 -8.78 6.74 3.57
C ALA A 111 -9.62 5.60 2.97
N ALA A 112 -10.93 5.81 2.74
CA ALA A 112 -11.85 4.73 2.38
C ALA A 112 -12.76 5.01 1.16
N ARG A 113 -12.84 6.25 0.68
CA ARG A 113 -13.59 6.58 -0.54
C ARG A 113 -12.94 6.02 -1.80
N VAL A 114 -13.77 5.74 -2.81
CA VAL A 114 -13.37 5.02 -4.05
C VAL A 114 -12.33 5.73 -4.90
N ASP A 115 -12.26 7.06 -4.83
CA ASP A 115 -11.28 7.88 -5.55
C ASP A 115 -10.15 8.39 -4.62
N GLY A 116 -10.05 7.82 -3.42
CA GLY A 116 -8.97 8.04 -2.46
C GLY A 116 -7.71 7.22 -2.76
N PRO A 117 -6.55 7.58 -2.17
CA PRO A 117 -5.24 7.02 -2.51
C PRO A 117 -5.12 5.51 -2.30
N LEU A 118 -5.91 4.94 -1.38
CA LEU A 118 -5.89 3.50 -1.07
C LEU A 118 -6.82 2.68 -1.98
N TRP A 119 -7.68 3.31 -2.78
CA TRP A 119 -8.75 2.62 -3.51
C TRP A 119 -8.85 2.97 -5.00
N TYR A 120 -8.33 4.12 -5.40
CA TYR A 120 -8.51 4.61 -6.77
C TYR A 120 -7.87 3.67 -7.80
N ARG A 121 -8.68 3.20 -8.75
CA ARG A 121 -8.27 2.24 -9.81
C ARG A 121 -8.07 2.88 -11.17
N GLY A 122 -8.39 4.17 -11.34
CA GLY A 122 -8.43 4.81 -12.66
C GLY A 122 -7.08 4.79 -13.38
N LEU A 123 -5.95 4.90 -12.66
CA LEU A 123 -4.62 4.79 -13.27
C LEU A 123 -4.34 3.41 -13.90
N THR A 124 -5.09 2.38 -13.52
CA THR A 124 -5.04 1.05 -14.14
C THR A 124 -6.15 0.84 -15.17
N GLN A 125 -7.32 1.49 -15.02
CA GLN A 125 -8.54 1.15 -15.77
C GLN A 125 -8.94 2.16 -16.85
N GLU A 126 -8.60 3.44 -16.71
CA GLU A 126 -8.96 4.48 -17.68
C GLU A 126 -8.31 4.19 -19.05
N PRO A 127 -8.91 4.59 -20.18
CA PRO A 127 -8.32 4.41 -21.50
C PRO A 127 -7.10 5.32 -21.71
N ASP A 128 -6.31 5.08 -22.77
CA ASP A 128 -5.09 5.86 -23.04
C ASP A 128 -5.35 7.35 -23.32
N ALA A 129 -6.58 7.71 -23.70
CA ALA A 129 -7.04 9.09 -23.80
C ALA A 129 -6.94 9.87 -22.46
N PHE A 130 -6.76 9.17 -21.34
CA PHE A 130 -6.55 9.74 -20.00
C PHE A 130 -5.10 10.23 -19.75
N ALA A 131 -4.19 10.06 -20.73
CA ALA A 131 -2.79 10.49 -20.61
C ALA A 131 -2.60 11.97 -20.19
N PRO A 132 -3.41 12.95 -20.66
CA PRO A 132 -3.31 14.33 -20.19
C PRO A 132 -3.60 14.48 -18.69
N GLN A 133 -4.59 13.75 -18.17
CA GLN A 133 -4.93 13.75 -16.74
C GLN A 133 -3.81 13.13 -15.91
N VAL A 134 -3.16 12.07 -16.40
CA VAL A 134 -1.96 11.50 -15.74
C VAL A 134 -0.82 12.52 -15.68
N THR A 135 -0.61 13.28 -16.76
CA THR A 135 0.41 14.33 -16.81
C THR A 135 0.11 15.44 -15.80
N ASP A 136 -1.14 15.87 -15.71
CA ASP A 136 -1.60 16.87 -14.74
C ASP A 136 -1.48 16.37 -13.28
N ILE A 137 -1.85 15.13 -13.00
CA ILE A 137 -1.66 14.49 -11.68
C ILE A 137 -0.18 14.51 -11.28
N LEU A 138 0.71 14.06 -12.17
CA LEU A 138 2.14 14.00 -11.92
C LEU A 138 2.76 15.39 -11.73
N SER A 139 2.31 16.38 -12.51
CA SER A 139 2.71 17.78 -12.34
C SER A 139 2.35 18.32 -10.95
N LYS A 140 1.12 18.10 -10.48
CA LYS A 140 0.66 18.51 -9.14
C LYS A 140 1.44 17.83 -8.00
N LEU A 141 1.93 16.61 -8.23
CA LEU A 141 2.75 15.88 -7.27
C LEU A 141 4.25 16.23 -7.37
N GLY A 142 4.66 16.98 -8.40
CA GLY A 142 6.06 17.20 -8.76
C GLY A 142 6.80 15.87 -8.93
N ALA A 143 6.22 14.97 -9.73
CA ALA A 143 6.69 13.61 -9.94
C ALA A 143 6.80 13.30 -11.44
N ARG A 144 7.72 12.42 -11.83
CA ARG A 144 7.89 11.92 -13.20
C ARG A 144 7.10 10.64 -13.47
N ALA A 145 6.85 9.85 -12.43
CA ALA A 145 6.12 8.59 -12.52
C ALA A 145 5.43 8.24 -11.20
N ILE A 146 4.48 7.32 -11.26
CA ILE A 146 3.77 6.76 -10.11
C ILE A 146 3.73 5.24 -10.19
N VAL A 147 4.05 4.59 -9.07
CA VAL A 147 4.00 3.14 -8.89
C VAL A 147 2.78 2.81 -8.02
N ILE A 148 1.92 1.94 -8.53
CA ILE A 148 0.63 1.59 -7.92
C ILE A 148 0.48 0.08 -7.75
N GLY A 149 -0.34 -0.32 -6.79
CA GLY A 149 -0.80 -1.70 -6.61
C GLY A 149 -2.33 -1.80 -6.75
N HIS A 150 -2.96 -2.53 -5.84
CA HIS A 150 -4.42 -2.63 -5.59
C HIS A 150 -5.27 -3.23 -6.71
N THR A 151 -4.96 -2.93 -7.96
CA THR A 151 -5.61 -3.50 -9.14
C THR A 151 -4.67 -4.54 -9.74
N VAL A 152 -4.94 -5.79 -9.41
CA VAL A 152 -4.14 -6.96 -9.80
C VAL A 152 -4.02 -7.04 -11.32
N SER A 153 -2.78 -7.13 -11.80
CA SER A 153 -2.46 -7.37 -13.20
C SER A 153 -2.99 -8.73 -13.65
N THR A 154 -3.78 -8.74 -14.73
CA THR A 154 -4.36 -9.96 -15.32
C THR A 154 -3.31 -10.88 -15.94
N THR A 155 -2.13 -10.36 -16.26
CA THR A 155 -1.00 -11.12 -16.81
C THR A 155 -0.11 -11.73 -15.71
N GLY A 156 -0.35 -11.33 -14.46
CA GLY A 156 0.56 -11.57 -13.34
C GLY A 156 1.93 -10.91 -13.54
N ARG A 157 2.09 -9.93 -14.42
CA ARG A 157 3.36 -9.25 -14.69
C ARG A 157 3.25 -7.77 -14.36
N ILE A 158 4.37 -7.16 -13.97
CA ILE A 158 4.47 -5.72 -13.77
C ILE A 158 4.15 -5.05 -15.11
N GLY A 159 3.14 -4.18 -15.08
CA GLY A 159 2.65 -3.46 -16.25
C GLY A 159 3.14 -2.02 -16.25
N THR A 160 3.21 -1.42 -17.44
CA THR A 160 3.47 0.02 -17.58
C THR A 160 2.40 0.63 -18.46
N ARG A 161 2.03 1.87 -18.16
CA ARG A 161 1.03 2.62 -18.92
C ARG A 161 1.47 4.07 -19.11
N PHE A 162 0.85 4.74 -20.09
CA PHE A 162 1.03 6.17 -20.35
C PHE A 162 2.51 6.54 -20.53
N ASP A 163 3.22 5.84 -21.41
CA ASP A 163 4.65 6.06 -21.71
C ASP A 163 5.57 5.90 -20.49
N GLY A 164 5.25 4.93 -19.61
CA GLY A 164 6.03 4.64 -18.41
C GLY A 164 5.78 5.61 -17.25
N ARG A 165 4.79 6.50 -17.36
CA ARG A 165 4.37 7.39 -16.26
C ARG A 165 3.64 6.66 -15.14
N VAL A 166 3.02 5.51 -15.43
CA VAL A 166 2.36 4.65 -14.44
C VAL A 166 2.95 3.25 -14.49
N VAL A 167 3.36 2.72 -13.34
CA VAL A 167 3.83 1.33 -13.18
C VAL A 167 2.86 0.57 -12.28
N GLN A 168 2.29 -0.52 -12.79
CA GLN A 168 1.41 -1.42 -12.05
C GLN A 168 2.23 -2.57 -11.47
N LEU A 169 2.40 -2.57 -10.15
CA LEU A 169 3.27 -3.50 -9.43
C LEU A 169 2.51 -4.67 -8.80
N ASP A 170 1.18 -4.60 -8.69
CA ASP A 170 0.39 -5.70 -8.14
C ASP A 170 0.22 -6.83 -9.15
N THR A 171 0.98 -7.91 -8.92
CA THR A 171 0.96 -9.13 -9.73
C THR A 171 0.25 -10.30 -9.05
N GLY A 172 -0.50 -10.04 -7.98
CA GLY A 172 -1.27 -11.05 -7.27
C GLY A 172 -0.43 -12.05 -6.49
N MET A 173 0.50 -11.59 -5.66
CA MET A 173 1.43 -12.51 -4.96
C MET A 173 0.73 -13.53 -4.05
N GLN A 174 -0.47 -13.22 -3.56
CA GLN A 174 -1.23 -14.06 -2.65
C GLN A 174 -2.05 -15.10 -3.43
N ARG A 175 -1.45 -16.28 -3.67
CA ARG A 175 -2.05 -17.35 -4.47
C ARG A 175 -3.41 -17.86 -3.99
N ALA A 176 -3.71 -17.73 -2.70
CA ALA A 176 -5.01 -18.08 -2.14
C ALA A 176 -6.16 -17.23 -2.72
N TYR A 177 -5.86 -16.00 -3.16
CA TYR A 177 -6.83 -15.05 -3.73
C TYR A 177 -6.65 -14.88 -5.23
N VAL A 178 -5.41 -14.97 -5.72
CA VAL A 178 -5.08 -14.86 -7.14
C VAL A 178 -4.34 -16.14 -7.56
N PRO A 179 -5.05 -17.22 -7.94
CA PRO A 179 -4.43 -18.52 -8.20
C PRO A 179 -3.29 -18.47 -9.23
N ASN A 180 -3.43 -17.62 -10.24
CA ASN A 180 -2.45 -17.43 -11.32
C ASN A 180 -1.47 -16.27 -11.07
N GLY A 181 -1.52 -15.67 -9.89
CA GLY A 181 -0.66 -14.55 -9.53
C GLY A 181 0.74 -15.00 -9.14
N ARG A 182 1.67 -14.04 -9.10
CA ARG A 182 3.08 -14.29 -8.77
C ARG A 182 3.63 -13.17 -7.89
N ALA A 183 4.59 -13.53 -7.03
CA ALA A 183 5.40 -12.53 -6.34
C ALA A 183 6.27 -11.77 -7.35
N SER A 184 6.33 -10.45 -7.20
CA SER A 184 7.22 -9.60 -7.98
C SER A 184 7.74 -8.44 -7.13
N ALA A 185 8.85 -7.86 -7.57
CA ALA A 185 9.38 -6.61 -7.05
C ALA A 185 9.87 -5.74 -8.21
N LEU A 186 9.90 -4.42 -7.98
CA LEU A 186 10.44 -3.42 -8.89
C LEU A 186 11.72 -2.85 -8.27
N GLU A 187 12.85 -3.05 -8.94
CA GLU A 187 14.10 -2.38 -8.60
C GLU A 187 14.31 -1.19 -9.53
N ILE A 188 14.59 -0.02 -8.96
CA ILE A 188 14.95 1.18 -9.71
C ILE A 188 16.36 1.58 -9.29
N ARG A 189 17.29 1.59 -10.25
CA ARG A 189 18.70 1.91 -10.03
C ARG A 189 19.21 2.81 -11.13
N ARG A 190 19.76 3.98 -10.78
CA ARG A 190 20.30 4.97 -11.74
C ARG A 190 19.33 5.26 -12.91
N GLY A 191 18.07 5.55 -12.56
CA GLY A 191 17.02 5.83 -13.54
C GLY A 191 16.46 4.62 -14.30
N GLU A 192 17.08 3.44 -14.22
CA GLU A 192 16.61 2.21 -14.86
C GLU A 192 15.71 1.40 -13.95
N ALA A 193 14.60 0.88 -14.48
CA ALA A 193 13.67 0.03 -13.75
C ALA A 193 13.74 -1.43 -14.22
N THR A 194 13.77 -2.36 -13.28
CA THR A 194 13.84 -3.81 -13.51
C THR A 194 12.77 -4.51 -12.67
N ALA A 195 11.91 -5.29 -13.32
CA ALA A 195 11.04 -6.25 -12.67
C ALA A 195 11.88 -7.45 -12.20
N ILE A 196 11.68 -7.86 -10.95
CA ILE A 196 12.24 -9.06 -10.35
C ILE A 196 11.09 -10.03 -10.11
N TYR A 197 11.15 -11.18 -10.75
CA TYR A 197 10.29 -12.33 -10.48
C TYR A 197 11.13 -13.44 -9.85
N VAL A 198 10.47 -14.47 -9.33
CA VAL A 198 11.15 -15.64 -8.73
C VAL A 198 12.13 -16.30 -9.69
N ASP A 199 11.83 -16.30 -10.99
CA ASP A 199 12.53 -17.05 -12.02
C ASP A 199 13.39 -16.19 -12.96
N ARG A 200 13.20 -14.85 -12.98
CA ARG A 200 13.85 -13.98 -13.97
C ARG A 200 13.82 -12.51 -13.57
N ARG A 201 14.59 -11.71 -14.32
CA ARG A 201 14.59 -10.24 -14.26
C ARG A 201 14.34 -9.68 -15.64
N GLU A 202 13.59 -8.60 -15.73
CA GLU A 202 13.20 -8.00 -17.01
C GLU A 202 13.17 -6.47 -16.91
N PRO A 203 13.55 -5.74 -17.96
CA PRO A 203 13.47 -4.28 -17.96
C PRO A 203 12.01 -3.82 -17.91
N VAL A 204 11.77 -2.70 -17.22
CA VAL A 204 10.48 -2.04 -17.10
C VAL A 204 10.61 -0.61 -17.60
N ALA A 205 9.70 -0.20 -18.48
CA ALA A 205 9.65 1.19 -18.93
C ALA A 205 9.18 2.10 -17.78
N ILE A 206 9.97 3.12 -17.45
CA ILE A 206 9.58 4.18 -16.52
C ILE A 206 9.99 5.53 -17.09
N ALA A 207 9.10 6.51 -17.00
CA ALA A 207 9.34 7.85 -17.54
C ALA A 207 10.55 8.49 -16.86
N LYS A 208 11.57 8.88 -17.62
CA LYS A 208 12.80 9.52 -17.11
C LYS A 208 12.53 10.99 -16.75
N GLY A 209 13.25 11.52 -15.75
CA GLY A 209 13.17 12.93 -15.41
C GLY A 209 13.78 13.78 -16.52
N ALA A 210 13.18 14.92 -16.86
CA ALA A 210 13.78 15.86 -17.80
C ALA A 210 14.96 16.57 -17.12
N GLY A 211 16.19 16.38 -17.64
CA GLY A 211 17.36 17.20 -17.30
C GLY A 211 18.03 16.97 -15.94
N VAL A 212 17.81 15.85 -15.27
CA VAL A 212 18.45 15.54 -13.98
C VAL A 212 19.58 14.55 -14.22
N SER A 213 20.83 15.00 -14.00
CA SER A 213 22.01 14.13 -13.94
C SER A 213 21.78 13.08 -12.84
N ASP A 214 22.28 11.86 -13.03
CA ASP A 214 22.06 10.72 -12.12
C ASP A 214 22.56 10.93 -10.66
N GLU A 215 23.08 12.11 -10.31
CA GLU A 215 23.76 12.42 -9.05
C GLU A 215 23.08 13.49 -8.16
N GLU A 216 22.20 14.36 -8.66
CA GLU A 216 21.81 15.57 -7.90
C GLU A 216 20.55 15.50 -7.01
N ASP A 217 19.73 14.45 -7.07
CA ASP A 217 18.44 14.42 -6.33
C ASP A 217 18.51 13.69 -4.97
N LEU A 218 19.72 13.43 -4.47
CA LEU A 218 19.97 12.37 -3.48
C LEU A 218 19.87 12.79 -2.00
N VAL A 219 19.61 14.06 -1.68
CA VAL A 219 19.56 14.55 -0.28
C VAL A 219 18.47 15.60 -0.03
N GLY A 220 17.39 15.63 -0.83
CA GLY A 220 16.23 16.48 -0.58
C GLY A 220 15.27 15.82 0.42
N ALA A 221 14.81 16.53 1.45
CA ALA A 221 13.74 16.06 2.33
C ALA A 221 12.53 15.61 1.49
N ASP A 222 12.03 14.39 1.69
CA ASP A 222 10.86 13.89 0.98
C ASP A 222 9.68 14.84 1.22
N PRO A 223 9.20 15.58 0.19
CA PRO A 223 8.09 16.51 0.36
C PRO A 223 6.79 15.81 0.79
N CYS A 224 6.73 14.49 0.64
CA CYS A 224 5.61 13.66 1.05
C CYS A 224 5.65 13.31 2.55
N VAL A 225 6.82 13.31 3.21
CA VAL A 225 6.95 12.86 4.62
C VAL A 225 7.35 14.01 5.56
N GLY A 226 7.70 15.18 5.03
CA GLY A 226 8.02 16.37 5.82
C GLY A 226 9.30 16.20 6.66
N PRO A 227 9.72 17.23 7.43
CA PRO A 227 11.00 17.23 8.15
C PRO A 227 11.08 16.22 9.32
N ARG A 228 10.02 15.47 9.62
CA ARG A 228 9.92 14.61 10.81
C ARG A 228 10.24 13.13 10.60
N ALA A 229 10.51 12.68 9.38
CA ALA A 229 10.92 11.31 9.14
C ALA A 229 12.30 11.24 8.52
N SER A 230 13.34 11.27 9.36
CA SER A 230 14.62 10.68 8.98
C SER A 230 14.43 9.16 8.96
N VAL A 231 14.01 8.64 7.82
CA VAL A 231 13.99 7.21 7.53
C VAL A 231 15.43 6.78 7.26
N THR A 232 16.15 6.37 8.31
CA THR A 232 17.47 5.76 8.15
C THR A 232 17.31 4.33 7.65
N SER A 233 18.07 3.95 6.62
CA SER A 233 18.05 2.65 5.92
C SER A 233 18.12 1.41 6.84
N ARG A 234 18.72 1.53 8.04
CA ARG A 234 18.88 0.40 8.97
C ARG A 234 17.59 -0.12 9.61
N ARG A 235 16.55 0.70 9.78
CA ARG A 235 15.28 0.21 10.39
C ARG A 235 14.38 -0.54 9.40
N TRP A 236 14.61 -0.41 8.09
CA TRP A 236 13.74 -1.01 7.07
C TRP A 236 14.12 -2.45 6.72
N ALA A 237 15.41 -2.80 6.81
CA ALA A 237 15.87 -4.15 6.50
C ALA A 237 15.36 -5.21 7.49
N ASP A 238 15.32 -4.90 8.79
CA ASP A 238 14.78 -5.80 9.83
C ASP A 238 13.26 -5.98 9.74
N THR A 239 12.60 -5.08 9.00
CA THR A 239 11.15 -5.00 8.86
C THR A 239 10.62 -5.91 7.73
N LEU A 240 11.50 -6.39 6.82
CA LEU A 240 11.16 -7.26 5.69
C LEU A 240 10.76 -8.70 6.07
N VAL A 241 10.87 -9.09 7.34
CA VAL A 241 10.74 -10.51 7.78
C VAL A 241 9.32 -10.89 8.20
N ARG A 242 8.34 -9.98 8.21
CA ARG A 242 6.96 -10.29 8.67
C ARG A 242 5.92 -10.30 7.54
N PRO A 243 5.01 -11.29 7.47
CA PRO A 243 4.32 -11.68 6.23
C PRO A 243 3.13 -10.79 5.79
N TYR A 244 2.91 -9.65 6.44
CA TYR A 244 1.71 -8.82 6.26
C TYR A 244 2.08 -7.35 6.12
N PHE A 245 2.81 -7.01 5.07
CA PHE A 245 3.16 -5.62 4.78
C PHE A 245 2.23 -5.01 3.73
N PHE A 246 2.03 -3.71 3.78
CA PHE A 246 1.50 -2.94 2.65
C PHE A 246 2.69 -2.53 1.77
N GLY A 247 2.45 -2.29 0.48
CA GLY A 247 3.48 -2.08 -0.54
C GLY A 247 4.72 -1.33 -0.03
N VAL A 248 5.86 -2.02 0.03
CA VAL A 248 7.09 -1.50 0.63
C VAL A 248 7.90 -0.89 -0.49
N ALA A 249 8.11 0.42 -0.48
CA ALA A 249 9.15 1.09 -1.26
C ALA A 249 10.20 1.62 -0.28
N ALA A 250 11.43 1.16 -0.39
CA ALA A 250 12.52 1.58 0.50
C ALA A 250 13.75 2.01 -0.32
N PRO A 251 14.36 3.17 -0.02
CA PRO A 251 15.69 3.48 -0.50
C PRO A 251 16.68 2.56 0.23
N PHE A 252 17.44 1.76 -0.53
CA PHE A 252 18.57 1.00 0.00
C PHE A 252 19.81 1.88 0.13
N ASP A 253 19.96 2.74 -0.86
CA ASP A 253 20.94 3.82 -0.99
C ASP A 253 20.30 4.88 -1.90
N THR A 254 20.90 6.07 -1.92
CA THR A 254 20.64 7.16 -2.85
C THR A 254 20.37 6.69 -4.28
N THR A 255 21.13 5.70 -4.77
CA THR A 255 21.02 5.23 -6.16
C THR A 255 20.03 4.07 -6.38
N ARG A 256 19.44 3.49 -5.33
CA ARG A 256 18.66 2.23 -5.42
C ARG A 256 17.39 2.24 -4.59
N THR A 257 16.25 2.06 -5.24
CA THR A 257 14.94 1.83 -4.62
C THR A 257 14.43 0.44 -4.97
N LEU A 258 13.92 -0.30 -3.98
CA LEU A 258 13.18 -1.54 -4.21
C LEU A 258 11.74 -1.34 -3.76
N ALA A 259 10.79 -1.75 -4.60
CA ALA A 259 9.38 -1.74 -4.29
C ALA A 259 8.75 -3.13 -4.47
N ALA A 260 7.83 -3.51 -3.59
CA ALA A 260 6.97 -4.68 -3.78
C ALA A 260 5.54 -4.34 -3.37
N CYS A 261 4.54 -4.77 -4.14
CA CYS A 261 3.14 -4.67 -3.73
C CYS A 261 2.75 -5.91 -2.97
N ILE A 262 2.55 -5.74 -1.67
CA ILE A 262 1.96 -6.75 -0.82
C ILE A 262 0.52 -6.29 -0.56
N VAL A 263 -0.43 -7.13 -0.97
CA VAL A 263 -1.85 -6.95 -0.69
C VAL A 263 -2.16 -7.86 0.49
N PRO A 264 -2.48 -7.33 1.68
CA PRO A 264 -3.02 -8.19 2.73
C PRO A 264 -4.40 -8.70 2.29
N PRO A 265 -4.81 -9.88 2.77
CA PRO A 265 -6.15 -10.39 2.52
C PRO A 265 -7.18 -9.35 3.00
N MET A 266 -7.95 -8.77 2.08
CA MET A 266 -9.14 -8.00 2.43
C MET A 266 -10.31 -8.98 2.49
N SER A 267 -10.80 -9.21 3.71
CA SER A 267 -12.08 -9.87 3.98
C SER A 267 -13.23 -8.90 3.82
#